data_AF-A0A344LF11-F1
#
_entry.id   AF-A0A344LF11-F1
#
_cell.length_a   1.000
_cell.length_b   1.000
_cell.length_c   1.000
_cell.angle_alpha   90.00
_cell.angle_beta   90.00
_cell.angle_gamma   90.00
#
_symmetry.space_group_name_H-M   'P 1'
#
loop_
_entity.id
_entity.type
_entity.pdbx_description
1 polymer ?
#
loop_
_entity_poly.entity_id
_entity_poly.type
_entity_poly.pdbx_seq_one_letter_code
_entity_poly.pdbx_strand_id
1 'polypeptide(L)'
;MSAAEEAVPFGAAISVRSLGDGTFTADLRPEWSIGAHPHGGFLLALLARSAQAALAERGEPQAEPLVVSTEFLHPPAIGPVLLRTELHKLGRRATVVGVRLEQRGRSCVEARVTTGRLPTRRPEWTDVPPVPAEPPPGAIQIGANTAEGAFNLAKACDVRLDPSTVGYLAGRTADAPRIRLWVRPRTGQPDAYFALLAGDVNPPVVFNVGRMGWAPTVQLTALIRCRPAPGWLRVQVDCRAIHESWFDSDATVIDSAGRLICQARQLALAPGP
;
A
#
# COMPACT_ATOMS: atom_id res chain seq x y z
N MET A 1 23.69 22.95 8.35
CA MET A 1 23.02 22.18 7.28
C MET A 1 23.19 20.71 7.61
N SER A 2 22.19 20.11 8.28
CA SER A 2 22.16 18.66 8.49
C SER A 2 21.93 18.02 7.13
N ALA A 3 22.82 17.11 6.71
CA ALA A 3 22.60 16.29 5.54
C ALA A 3 21.26 15.57 5.76
N ALA A 4 20.29 15.83 4.88
CA ALA A 4 19.05 15.06 4.89
C ALA A 4 19.44 13.60 4.71
N GLU A 5 19.29 12.79 5.76
CA GLU A 5 19.47 11.35 5.65
C GLU A 5 18.59 10.84 4.52
N GLU A 6 19.23 10.25 3.52
CA GLU A 6 18.55 9.75 2.34
C GLU A 6 17.62 8.62 2.77
N ALA A 7 16.34 8.69 2.37
CA ALA A 7 15.36 7.72 2.81
C ALA A 7 15.75 6.31 2.36
N VAL A 8 15.62 5.35 3.28
CA VAL A 8 15.94 3.94 3.00
C VAL A 8 15.13 3.44 1.79
N PRO A 9 15.77 2.84 0.77
CA PRO A 9 15.07 2.29 -0.38
C PRO A 9 13.97 1.31 0.05
N PHE A 10 12.83 1.32 -0.65
CA PHE A 10 11.64 0.58 -0.23
C PHE A 10 11.89 -0.91 0.04
N GLY A 11 12.65 -1.58 -0.84
CA GLY A 11 12.98 -3.00 -0.68
C GLY A 11 13.76 -3.30 0.62
N ALA A 12 14.63 -2.38 1.06
CA ALA A 12 15.33 -2.50 2.33
C ALA A 12 14.42 -2.16 3.51
N ALA A 13 13.51 -1.19 3.36
CA ALA A 13 12.56 -0.81 4.41
C ALA A 13 11.57 -1.93 4.76
N ILE A 14 11.19 -2.78 3.80
CA ILE A 14 10.34 -3.96 4.04
C ILE A 14 11.12 -5.24 4.34
N SER A 15 12.45 -5.16 4.48
CA SER A 15 13.27 -6.34 4.77
C SER A 15 12.96 -6.90 6.16
N VAL A 16 13.06 -8.22 6.28
CA VAL A 16 12.77 -8.95 7.52
C VAL A 16 13.97 -9.81 7.87
N ARG A 17 14.28 -9.91 9.16
CA ARG A 17 15.33 -10.79 9.67
C ARG A 17 14.69 -11.99 10.33
N SER A 18 15.05 -13.20 9.90
CA SER A 18 14.59 -14.43 10.54
C SER A 18 15.15 -14.54 11.96
N LEU A 19 14.30 -14.99 12.87
CA LEU A 19 14.65 -15.44 14.22
C LEU A 19 14.60 -16.97 14.34
N GLY A 20 14.32 -17.68 13.25
CA GLY A 20 14.02 -19.10 13.21
C GLY A 20 12.55 -19.41 13.44
N ASP A 21 12.17 -20.64 13.11
CA ASP A 21 10.85 -21.24 13.34
C ASP A 21 9.69 -20.42 12.73
N GLY A 22 9.93 -19.77 11.58
CA GLY A 22 8.93 -18.92 10.93
C GLY A 22 8.59 -17.63 11.68
N THR A 23 9.43 -17.20 12.62
CA THR A 23 9.33 -15.89 13.28
C THR A 23 10.38 -14.94 12.71
N PHE A 24 9.98 -13.68 12.51
CA PHE A 24 10.82 -12.63 11.94
C PHE A 24 10.76 -11.36 12.79
N THR A 25 11.74 -10.48 12.59
CA THR A 25 11.69 -9.11 13.10
C THR A 25 11.98 -8.10 12.00
N ALA A 26 11.37 -6.92 12.12
CA ALA A 26 11.57 -5.78 11.25
C ALA A 26 11.47 -4.48 12.04
N ASP A 27 11.84 -3.37 11.40
CA ASP A 27 11.74 -2.03 11.95
C ASP A 27 10.73 -1.21 11.15
N LEU A 28 9.69 -0.71 11.81
CA LEU A 28 8.71 0.18 11.20
C LEU A 28 9.30 1.59 11.13
N ARG A 29 9.77 1.93 9.94
CA ARG A 29 10.57 3.13 9.67
C ARG A 29 9.72 4.41 9.61
N PRO A 30 10.15 5.53 10.20
CA PRO A 30 9.37 6.77 10.23
C PRO A 30 9.21 7.43 8.85
N GLU A 31 10.06 7.10 7.87
CA GLU A 31 9.90 7.61 6.50
C GLU A 31 8.69 7.00 5.77
N TRP A 32 8.15 5.90 6.29
CA TRP A 32 7.01 5.17 5.73
C TRP A 32 5.76 5.31 6.59
N SER A 33 5.53 6.52 7.12
CA SER A 33 4.43 6.85 8.05
C SER A 33 3.60 8.05 7.61
N ILE A 34 2.37 8.11 8.13
CA ILE A 34 1.54 9.31 8.16
C ILE A 34 1.49 9.78 9.62
N GLY A 35 2.04 10.97 9.88
CA GLY A 35 2.31 11.42 11.25
C GLY A 35 3.20 10.41 11.98
N ALA A 36 2.70 9.93 13.12
CA ALA A 36 3.38 8.91 13.93
C ALA A 36 2.95 7.46 13.62
N HIS A 37 2.07 7.25 12.62
CA HIS A 37 1.48 5.96 12.32
C HIS A 37 2.09 5.34 11.06
N PRO A 38 2.64 4.11 11.13
CA PRO A 38 3.08 3.36 9.95
C PRO A 38 1.98 3.27 8.90
N HIS A 39 2.33 3.49 7.64
CA HIS A 39 1.36 3.50 6.54
C HIS A 39 0.81 2.10 6.23
N GLY A 40 -0.49 1.98 5.95
CA GLY A 40 -1.15 0.70 5.72
C GLY A 40 -0.51 -0.12 4.60
N GLY A 41 -0.35 0.47 3.42
CA GLY A 41 0.32 -0.14 2.28
C GLY A 41 1.78 -0.56 2.51
N PHE A 42 2.51 0.12 3.41
CA PHE A 42 3.84 -0.32 3.85
C PHE A 42 3.74 -1.60 4.71
N LEU A 43 2.79 -1.65 5.63
CA LEU A 43 2.52 -2.83 6.45
C LEU A 43 2.10 -4.04 5.60
N LEU A 44 1.26 -3.84 4.58
CA LEU A 44 0.91 -4.87 3.60
C LEU A 44 2.14 -5.48 2.92
N ALA A 45 3.03 -4.62 2.43
CA ALA A 45 4.25 -5.05 1.75
C ALA A 45 5.20 -5.81 2.70
N LEU A 46 5.31 -5.36 3.95
CA LEU A 46 6.09 -6.04 4.99
C LEU A 46 5.53 -7.42 5.31
N LEU A 47 4.21 -7.56 5.51
CA LEU A 47 3.54 -8.84 5.76
C LEU A 47 3.73 -9.80 4.58
N ALA A 48 3.59 -9.31 3.35
CA ALA A 48 3.86 -10.09 2.14
C ALA A 48 5.33 -10.54 2.05
N ARG A 49 6.27 -9.69 2.47
CA ARG A 49 7.70 -10.05 2.51
C ARG A 49 7.98 -11.12 3.56
N SER A 50 7.35 -11.06 4.73
CA SER A 50 7.45 -12.12 5.75
C SER A 50 6.93 -13.46 5.26
N ALA A 51 5.80 -13.47 4.54
CA ALA A 51 5.30 -14.70 3.94
C ALA A 51 6.31 -15.31 2.94
N GLN A 52 6.91 -14.48 2.09
CA GLN A 52 7.97 -14.94 1.18
C GLN A 52 9.19 -15.48 1.94
N ALA A 53 9.63 -14.78 2.99
CA ALA A 53 10.77 -15.20 3.80
C ALA A 53 10.51 -16.54 4.53
N ALA A 54 9.29 -16.75 5.03
CA ALA A 54 8.88 -18.01 5.64
C ALA A 54 8.90 -19.20 4.67
N LEU A 55 8.54 -18.97 3.41
CA LEU A 55 8.65 -19.99 2.37
C LEU A 55 10.12 -20.28 2.02
N ALA A 56 10.94 -19.25 1.92
CA ALA A 56 12.37 -19.42 1.69
C ALA A 56 13.07 -20.20 2.83
N GLU A 57 12.73 -19.91 4.10
CA GLU A 57 13.24 -20.63 5.27
C GLU A 57 12.88 -22.12 5.25
N ARG A 58 11.73 -22.47 4.64
CA ARG A 58 11.28 -23.86 4.44
C ARG A 58 11.89 -24.54 3.22
N GLY A 59 12.71 -23.84 2.43
CA GLY A 59 13.28 -24.35 1.18
C GLY A 59 12.29 -24.40 0.02
N GLU A 60 11.16 -23.68 0.11
CA GLU A 60 10.18 -23.62 -0.98
C GLU A 60 10.69 -22.73 -2.14
N PRO A 61 10.29 -23.02 -3.39
CA PRO A 61 10.64 -22.19 -4.53
C PRO A 61 10.20 -20.73 -4.35
N GLN A 62 10.96 -19.81 -4.97
CA GLN A 62 10.62 -18.39 -4.93
C GLN A 62 9.20 -18.15 -5.45
N ALA A 63 8.38 -17.54 -4.60
CA ALA A 63 7.02 -17.13 -4.89
C ALA A 63 6.83 -15.64 -4.60
N GLU A 64 5.87 -15.03 -5.30
CA GLU A 64 5.51 -13.62 -5.15
C GLU A 64 4.07 -13.51 -4.62
N PRO A 65 3.71 -12.40 -3.95
CA PRO A 65 2.35 -12.19 -3.49
C PRO A 65 1.40 -12.09 -4.69
N LEU A 66 0.35 -12.89 -4.66
CA LEU A 66 -0.80 -12.81 -5.57
C LEU A 66 -1.95 -12.06 -4.91
N VAL A 67 -2.18 -12.33 -3.62
CA VAL A 67 -3.23 -11.70 -2.82
C VAL A 67 -2.71 -11.45 -1.41
N VAL A 68 -3.00 -10.27 -0.86
CA VAL A 68 -2.75 -9.91 0.54
C VAL A 68 -4.06 -9.40 1.12
N SER A 69 -4.65 -10.13 2.05
CA SER A 69 -5.86 -9.73 2.77
C SER A 69 -5.48 -9.43 4.22
N THR A 70 -5.73 -8.21 4.67
CA THR A 70 -5.17 -7.66 5.91
C THR A 70 -6.25 -7.02 6.79
N GLU A 71 -6.25 -7.38 8.07
CA GLU A 71 -7.04 -6.78 9.13
C GLU A 71 -6.16 -5.88 10.01
N PHE A 72 -6.63 -4.66 10.28
CA PHE A 72 -5.92 -3.67 11.11
C PHE A 72 -6.58 -3.63 12.49
N LEU A 73 -5.94 -4.28 13.47
CA LEU A 73 -6.52 -4.51 14.79
C LEU A 73 -6.19 -3.37 15.76
N HIS A 74 -4.91 -3.01 15.82
CA HIS A 74 -4.39 -1.96 16.68
C HIS A 74 -3.25 -1.21 15.96
N PRO A 75 -3.20 0.13 16.05
CA PRO A 75 -2.16 0.90 15.37
C PRO A 75 -0.78 0.59 15.99
N PRO A 76 0.19 0.05 15.22
CA PRO A 76 1.55 -0.07 15.70
C PRO A 76 2.23 1.30 15.77
N ALA A 77 3.24 1.41 16.63
CA ALA A 77 4.15 2.55 16.66
C ALA A 77 5.36 2.32 15.75
N ILE A 78 6.02 3.40 15.34
CA ILE A 78 7.35 3.36 14.72
C ILE A 78 8.33 2.60 15.63
N GLY A 79 9.21 1.81 15.01
CA GLY A 79 10.21 1.00 15.70
C GLY A 79 10.04 -0.51 15.50
N PRO A 80 10.70 -1.33 16.33
CA PRO A 80 10.81 -2.76 16.11
C PRO A 80 9.46 -3.49 16.29
N VAL A 81 9.27 -4.53 15.48
CA VAL A 81 8.12 -5.44 15.51
C VAL A 81 8.56 -6.88 15.34
N LEU A 82 7.67 -7.80 15.75
CA LEU A 82 7.77 -9.23 15.49
C LEU A 82 6.73 -9.61 14.44
N LEU A 83 7.10 -10.51 13.53
CA LEU A 83 6.19 -11.09 12.55
C LEU A 83 6.18 -12.60 12.73
N ARG A 84 5.02 -13.18 13.00
CA ARG A 84 4.82 -14.62 13.14
C ARG A 84 4.13 -15.16 11.91
N THR A 85 4.66 -16.22 11.33
CA THR A 85 4.10 -16.82 10.12
C THR A 85 3.56 -18.22 10.39
N GLU A 86 2.46 -18.56 9.72
CA GLU A 86 1.84 -19.88 9.78
C GLU A 86 1.52 -20.34 8.37
N LEU A 87 2.02 -21.52 7.99
CA LEU A 87 1.71 -22.11 6.69
C LEU A 87 0.34 -22.78 6.74
N HIS A 88 -0.67 -22.17 6.12
CA HIS A 88 -2.02 -22.74 6.06
C HIS A 88 -2.19 -23.73 4.91
N LYS A 89 -1.50 -23.50 3.79
CA LYS A 89 -1.58 -24.35 2.61
C LYS A 89 -0.28 -24.28 1.82
N LEU A 90 0.31 -25.43 1.54
CA LEU A 90 1.36 -25.57 0.54
C LEU A 90 0.76 -26.14 -0.75
N GLY A 91 0.98 -25.47 -1.87
CA GLY A 91 0.42 -25.92 -3.14
C GLY A 91 1.29 -25.56 -4.34
N ARG A 92 1.23 -26.39 -5.38
CA ARG A 92 2.03 -26.22 -6.59
C ARG A 92 1.80 -24.89 -7.34
N ARG A 93 0.57 -24.36 -7.29
CA ARG A 93 0.20 -23.09 -7.95
C ARG A 93 0.06 -21.92 -6.99
N ALA A 94 -0.42 -22.21 -5.79
CA ALA A 94 -0.72 -21.21 -4.79
C ALA A 94 -0.47 -21.78 -3.40
N THR A 95 0.24 -21.01 -2.59
CA THR A 95 0.60 -21.29 -1.21
C THR A 95 0.06 -20.17 -0.34
N VAL A 96 -0.57 -20.51 0.78
CA VAL A 96 -1.22 -19.54 1.68
C VAL A 96 -0.49 -19.53 3.01
N VAL A 97 -0.01 -18.35 3.40
CA VAL A 97 0.69 -18.09 4.65
C VAL A 97 -0.09 -17.05 5.45
N GLY A 98 -0.44 -17.37 6.68
CA GLY A 98 -0.90 -16.40 7.66
C GLY A 98 0.29 -15.65 8.24
N VAL A 99 0.16 -14.33 8.42
CA VAL A 99 1.20 -13.48 9.01
C VAL A 99 0.57 -12.56 10.05
N ARG A 100 1.09 -12.58 11.27
CA ARG A 100 0.70 -11.67 12.35
C ARG A 100 1.86 -10.75 12.68
N LEU A 101 1.64 -9.44 12.62
CA LEU A 101 2.56 -8.43 13.12
C LEU A 101 2.19 -8.09 14.57
N GLU A 102 3.14 -8.29 15.47
CA GLU A 102 3.01 -8.03 16.91
C GLU A 102 3.95 -6.92 17.35
N GLN A 103 3.47 -6.04 18.23
CA GLN A 103 4.30 -5.05 18.90
C GLN A 103 3.92 -4.97 20.38
N ARG A 104 4.94 -4.98 21.26
CA ARG A 104 4.75 -4.92 22.72
C ARG A 104 3.74 -5.96 23.24
N GLY A 105 3.80 -7.18 22.69
CA GLY A 105 2.95 -8.31 23.09
C GLY A 105 1.49 -8.24 22.61
N ARG A 106 1.15 -7.32 21.70
CA ARG A 106 -0.20 -7.21 21.12
C ARG A 106 -0.17 -7.46 19.62
N SER A 107 -1.18 -8.15 19.11
CA SER A 107 -1.43 -8.26 17.66
C SER A 107 -1.87 -6.91 17.13
N CYS A 108 -1.12 -6.35 16.18
CA CYS A 108 -1.44 -5.05 15.59
C CYS A 108 -2.11 -5.21 14.23
N VAL A 109 -1.58 -6.09 13.39
CA VAL A 109 -2.04 -6.33 12.03
C VAL A 109 -1.94 -7.81 11.71
N GLU A 110 -2.99 -8.36 11.10
CA GLU A 110 -3.03 -9.77 10.68
C GLU A 110 -3.33 -9.87 9.20
N ALA A 111 -2.63 -10.75 8.48
CA ALA A 111 -2.86 -10.96 7.07
C ALA A 111 -2.83 -12.42 6.65
N ARG A 112 -3.59 -12.72 5.59
CA ARG A 112 -3.43 -13.94 4.78
C ARG A 112 -2.79 -13.55 3.45
N VAL A 113 -1.62 -14.14 3.18
CA VAL A 113 -0.86 -13.92 1.96
C VAL A 113 -0.95 -15.16 1.09
N THR A 114 -1.61 -15.03 -0.06
CA THR A 114 -1.56 -16.04 -1.11
C THR A 114 -0.39 -15.72 -2.02
N THR A 115 0.54 -16.65 -2.15
CA THR A 115 1.75 -16.52 -2.97
C THR A 115 1.72 -17.50 -4.13
N GLY A 116 2.44 -17.17 -5.20
CA GLY A 116 2.63 -18.03 -6.36
C GLY A 116 3.46 -17.35 -7.44
N ARG A 117 3.37 -17.86 -8.67
CA ARG A 117 4.06 -17.25 -9.82
C ARG A 117 3.18 -16.18 -10.45
N LEU A 118 3.66 -14.94 -10.51
CA LEU A 118 2.95 -13.86 -11.19
C LEU A 118 2.83 -14.13 -12.71
N PRO A 119 1.69 -13.79 -13.33
CA PRO A 119 1.54 -13.82 -14.78
C PRO A 119 2.60 -12.98 -15.51
N THR A 120 3.15 -13.51 -16.60
CA THR A 120 4.15 -12.83 -17.44
C THR A 120 3.67 -12.58 -18.87
N ARG A 121 2.59 -13.24 -19.30
CA ARG A 121 1.98 -13.04 -20.62
C ARG A 121 1.01 -11.86 -20.60
N ARG A 122 0.69 -11.33 -21.78
CA ARG A 122 -0.36 -10.30 -21.91
C ARG A 122 -1.70 -10.86 -21.41
N PRO A 123 -2.55 -10.02 -20.79
CA PRO A 123 -3.89 -10.44 -20.42
C PRO A 123 -4.71 -10.72 -21.68
N GLU A 124 -5.57 -11.73 -21.62
CA GLU A 124 -6.56 -12.01 -22.68
C GLU A 124 -7.62 -10.90 -22.75
N TRP A 125 -7.93 -10.28 -21.61
CA TRP A 125 -8.84 -9.16 -21.49
C TRP A 125 -8.45 -8.27 -20.32
N THR A 126 -8.60 -6.96 -20.49
CA THR A 126 -8.43 -5.98 -19.42
C THR A 126 -9.31 -4.77 -19.70
N ASP A 127 -9.92 -4.24 -18.65
CA ASP A 127 -10.57 -2.94 -18.64
C ASP A 127 -9.88 -2.10 -17.56
N VAL A 128 -9.20 -1.04 -17.98
CA VAL A 128 -8.44 -0.16 -17.09
C VAL A 128 -8.83 1.29 -17.36
N PRO A 129 -8.96 2.12 -16.31
CA PRO A 129 -9.30 3.52 -16.49
C PRO A 129 -8.23 4.24 -17.34
N PRO A 130 -8.64 5.21 -18.18
CA PRO A 130 -7.75 5.92 -19.10
C PRO A 130 -6.95 7.02 -18.38
N VAL A 131 -6.14 6.63 -17.40
CA VAL A 131 -5.24 7.54 -16.68
C VAL A 131 -3.97 7.74 -17.53
N PRO A 132 -3.48 8.99 -17.75
CA PRO A 132 -2.22 9.24 -18.42
C PRO A 132 -1.04 8.46 -17.82
N ALA A 133 -0.09 8.02 -18.65
CA ALA A 133 1.08 7.26 -18.18
C ALA A 133 2.00 8.09 -17.27
N GLU A 134 2.10 9.39 -17.54
CA GLU A 134 2.88 10.34 -16.75
C GLU A 134 1.96 11.39 -16.11
N PRO A 135 2.36 11.95 -14.95
CA PRO A 135 1.63 13.06 -14.36
C PRO A 135 1.66 14.26 -15.31
N PRO A 136 0.51 14.91 -15.57
CA PRO A 136 0.47 16.11 -16.39
C PRO A 136 1.24 17.27 -15.71
N PRO A 137 1.66 18.32 -16.45
CA PRO A 137 2.43 19.44 -15.89
C PRO A 137 1.78 20.15 -14.69
N GLY A 138 0.44 20.14 -14.61
CA GLY A 138 -0.31 20.72 -13.48
C GLY A 138 -0.54 19.78 -12.30
N ALA A 139 0.04 18.57 -12.30
CA ALA A 139 -0.15 17.62 -11.21
C ALA A 139 0.47 18.13 -9.90
N ILE A 140 -0.32 18.07 -8.83
CA ILE A 140 0.05 18.63 -7.53
C ILE A 140 0.95 17.63 -6.80
N GLN A 141 2.16 18.03 -6.44
CA GLN A 141 2.99 17.20 -5.56
C GLN A 141 2.41 17.20 -4.15
N ILE A 142 2.20 16.01 -3.56
CA ILE A 142 1.80 15.92 -2.16
C ILE A 142 2.91 16.53 -1.30
N GLY A 143 2.56 17.55 -0.52
CA GLY A 143 3.47 18.22 0.40
C GLY A 143 3.83 17.35 1.61
N ALA A 144 4.75 17.85 2.44
CA ALA A 144 5.16 17.16 3.66
C ALA A 144 4.05 17.00 4.71
N ASN A 145 2.96 17.77 4.60
CA ASN A 145 1.83 17.77 5.53
C ASN A 145 0.52 17.54 4.77
N THR A 146 -0.37 16.75 5.38
CA THR A 146 -1.74 16.47 4.92
C THR A 146 -2.71 16.66 6.09
N ALA A 147 -4.02 16.55 5.84
CA ALA A 147 -5.03 16.62 6.89
C ALA A 147 -4.94 15.48 7.92
N GLU A 148 -4.26 14.37 7.58
CA GLU A 148 -4.02 13.25 8.49
C GLU A 148 -2.74 13.41 9.31
N GLY A 149 -1.88 14.38 8.95
CA GLY A 149 -0.58 14.60 9.56
C GLY A 149 0.56 14.66 8.54
N ALA A 150 1.79 14.60 9.03
CA ALA A 150 2.99 14.65 8.20
C ALA A 150 3.05 13.44 7.25
N PHE A 151 3.05 13.67 5.94
CA PHE A 151 3.15 12.63 4.92
C PHE A 151 4.62 12.27 4.68
N ASN A 152 5.20 11.50 5.60
CA ASN A 152 6.64 11.20 5.57
C ASN A 152 7.04 10.38 4.33
N LEU A 153 6.11 9.67 3.70
CA LEU A 153 6.34 8.93 2.45
C LEU A 153 6.88 9.82 1.33
N ALA A 154 6.60 11.13 1.34
CA ALA A 154 7.17 12.08 0.37
C ALA A 154 8.72 12.10 0.37
N LYS A 155 9.37 11.63 1.44
CA LYS A 155 10.83 11.48 1.53
C LYS A 155 11.36 10.34 0.65
N ALA A 156 10.56 9.28 0.48
CA ALA A 156 10.95 8.08 -0.26
C ALA A 156 10.20 7.90 -1.59
N CYS A 157 9.07 8.59 -1.76
CA CYS A 157 8.19 8.52 -2.92
C CYS A 157 7.99 9.89 -3.55
N ASP A 158 7.86 9.92 -4.88
CA ASP A 158 7.27 11.04 -5.59
C ASP A 158 5.79 10.71 -5.81
N VAL A 159 4.90 11.55 -5.27
CA VAL A 159 3.43 11.37 -5.36
C VAL A 159 2.82 12.64 -5.94
N ARG A 160 2.08 12.48 -7.02
CA ARG A 160 1.44 13.56 -7.79
C ARG A 160 -0.06 13.32 -7.86
N LEU A 161 -0.86 14.30 -7.47
CA LEU A 161 -2.32 14.26 -7.53
C LEU A 161 -2.82 14.93 -8.80
N ASP A 162 -3.87 14.37 -9.41
CA ASP A 162 -4.60 15.03 -10.50
C ASP A 162 -5.49 16.13 -9.91
N PRO A 163 -5.24 17.42 -10.20
CA PRO A 163 -5.99 18.54 -9.64
C PRO A 163 -7.50 18.48 -9.95
N SER A 164 -7.91 17.77 -11.01
CA SER A 164 -9.33 17.59 -11.35
C SER A 164 -10.07 16.66 -10.40
N THR A 165 -9.37 15.94 -9.52
CA THR A 165 -9.94 14.94 -8.61
C THR A 165 -9.70 15.24 -7.13
N VAL A 166 -9.06 16.36 -6.80
CA VAL A 166 -8.70 16.74 -5.43
C VAL A 166 -9.18 18.14 -5.11
N GLY A 167 -10.46 18.41 -5.38
CA GLY A 167 -11.07 19.73 -5.18
C GLY A 167 -11.07 20.21 -3.74
N TYR A 168 -10.96 19.30 -2.77
CA TYR A 168 -10.82 19.62 -1.35
C TYR A 168 -9.59 20.51 -1.07
N LEU A 169 -8.53 20.43 -1.88
CA LEU A 169 -7.37 21.33 -1.76
C LEU A 169 -7.71 22.79 -2.11
N ALA A 170 -8.79 23.01 -2.87
CA ALA A 170 -9.35 24.32 -3.18
C ALA A 170 -10.63 24.62 -2.36
N GLY A 171 -10.89 23.84 -1.30
CA GLY A 171 -12.06 24.01 -0.43
C GLY A 171 -13.38 23.46 -1.00
N ARG A 172 -13.37 22.71 -2.10
CA ARG A 172 -14.58 22.04 -2.60
C ARG A 172 -14.85 20.75 -1.84
N THR A 173 -16.10 20.57 -1.41
CA THR A 173 -16.52 19.46 -0.54
C THR A 173 -17.76 18.72 -1.07
N ALA A 174 -18.10 18.92 -2.34
CA ALA A 174 -19.20 18.24 -3.02
C ALA A 174 -18.73 17.53 -4.29
N ASP A 175 -17.43 17.25 -4.39
CA ASP A 175 -16.86 16.52 -5.52
C ASP A 175 -17.10 15.02 -5.33
N ALA A 176 -17.16 14.27 -6.42
CA ALA A 176 -17.26 12.81 -6.34
C ALA A 176 -16.07 12.25 -5.53
N PRO A 177 -16.27 11.25 -4.65
CA PRO A 177 -15.20 10.64 -3.85
C PRO A 177 -14.33 9.72 -4.71
N ARG A 178 -13.59 10.34 -5.64
CA ARG A 178 -12.66 9.72 -6.58
C ARG A 178 -11.36 10.51 -6.57
N ILE A 179 -10.22 9.82 -6.55
CA ILE A 179 -8.90 10.42 -6.65
C ILE A 179 -8.12 9.75 -7.78
N ARG A 180 -7.40 10.55 -8.57
CA ARG A 180 -6.38 10.08 -9.51
C ARG A 180 -5.02 10.61 -9.10
N LEU A 181 -4.02 9.75 -9.14
CA LEU A 181 -2.66 10.10 -8.75
C LEU A 181 -1.61 9.25 -9.48
N TRP A 182 -0.36 9.72 -9.42
CA TRP A 182 0.82 9.00 -9.86
C TRP A 182 1.79 8.85 -8.71
N VAL A 183 2.38 7.67 -8.57
CA VAL A 183 3.37 7.36 -7.55
C VAL A 183 4.53 6.57 -8.14
N ARG A 184 5.75 6.90 -7.70
CA ARG A 184 6.95 6.08 -7.94
C ARG A 184 7.89 6.19 -6.75
N PRO A 185 8.72 5.17 -6.49
CA PRO A 185 9.80 5.34 -5.53
C PRO A 185 10.80 6.38 -6.07
N ARG A 186 11.39 7.17 -5.17
CA ARG A 186 12.47 8.11 -5.54
C ARG A 186 13.78 7.39 -5.88
N THR A 187 13.97 6.20 -5.31
CA THR A 187 15.13 5.35 -5.52
C THR A 187 14.70 4.00 -6.10
N GLY A 188 15.36 3.56 -7.17
CA GLY A 188 15.03 2.29 -7.85
C GLY A 188 13.79 2.35 -8.74
N GLN A 189 13.17 1.19 -8.94
CA GLN A 189 11.97 1.01 -9.77
C GLN A 189 10.86 0.37 -8.95
N PRO A 190 9.58 0.60 -9.28
CA PRO A 190 8.49 -0.10 -8.62
C PRO A 190 8.62 -1.62 -8.85
N ASP A 191 8.31 -2.41 -7.83
CA ASP A 191 8.19 -3.86 -7.89
C ASP A 191 6.79 -4.31 -7.44
N ALA A 192 6.55 -5.63 -7.35
CA ALA A 192 5.28 -6.19 -6.91
C ALA A 192 4.90 -5.78 -5.46
N TYR A 193 5.87 -5.51 -4.59
CA TYR A 193 5.63 -5.09 -3.21
C TYR A 193 5.31 -3.60 -3.16
N PHE A 194 5.98 -2.78 -3.96
CA PHE A 194 5.67 -1.35 -4.06
C PHE A 194 4.27 -1.12 -4.64
N ALA A 195 3.79 -2.03 -5.49
CA ALA A 195 2.40 -1.99 -5.98
C ALA A 195 1.35 -2.20 -4.87
N LEU A 196 1.69 -2.88 -3.75
CA LEU A 196 0.83 -2.95 -2.57
C LEU A 196 0.73 -1.59 -1.89
N LEU A 197 1.86 -0.88 -1.74
CA LEU A 197 1.89 0.48 -1.20
C LEU A 197 1.13 1.45 -2.10
N ALA A 198 1.35 1.38 -3.42
CA ALA A 198 0.66 2.23 -4.38
C ALA A 198 -0.87 2.07 -4.36
N GLY A 199 -1.38 0.89 -4.02
CA GLY A 199 -2.81 0.63 -3.87
C GLY A 199 -3.46 1.32 -2.67
N ASP A 200 -2.68 1.95 -1.79
CA ASP A 200 -3.15 2.57 -0.54
C ASP A 200 -2.55 3.97 -0.32
N VAL A 201 -1.80 4.51 -1.28
CA VAL A 201 -1.04 5.78 -1.09
C VAL A 201 -1.90 7.04 -1.24
N ASN A 202 -3.17 6.89 -1.62
CA ASN A 202 -4.05 8.03 -1.83
C ASN A 202 -4.42 8.70 -0.49
N PRO A 203 -4.58 10.03 -0.47
CA PRO A 203 -5.36 10.68 0.58
C PRO A 203 -6.76 10.06 0.66
N PRO A 204 -7.43 10.06 1.82
CA PRO A 204 -8.77 9.53 1.96
C PRO A 204 -9.74 10.15 0.93
N VAL A 205 -10.37 9.31 0.12
CA VAL A 205 -11.32 9.73 -0.94
C VAL A 205 -12.51 10.53 -0.39
N VAL A 206 -12.83 10.35 0.88
CA VAL A 206 -13.87 11.11 1.60
C VAL A 206 -13.51 12.59 1.82
N PHE A 207 -12.26 13.00 1.59
CA PHE A 207 -11.87 14.41 1.62
C PHE A 207 -12.62 15.23 0.58
N ASN A 208 -12.91 14.65 -0.60
CA ASN A 208 -13.70 15.30 -1.65
C ASN A 208 -15.14 15.63 -1.24
N VAL A 209 -15.67 14.95 -0.22
CA VAL A 209 -16.99 15.23 0.36
C VAL A 209 -16.92 16.00 1.69
N GLY A 210 -15.76 16.61 1.98
CA GLY A 210 -15.54 17.47 3.15
C GLY A 210 -15.20 16.76 4.46
N ARG A 211 -15.09 15.43 4.48
CA ARG A 211 -14.75 14.69 5.71
C ARG A 211 -13.25 14.62 5.92
N MET A 212 -12.68 15.69 6.46
CA MET A 212 -11.24 15.85 6.62
C MET A 212 -10.71 15.29 7.95
N GLY A 213 -9.50 14.72 7.94
CA GLY A 213 -8.84 14.22 9.15
C GLY A 213 -8.51 12.73 9.07
N TRP A 214 -8.24 12.12 10.23
CA TRP A 214 -7.80 10.74 10.36
C TRP A 214 -8.86 9.74 9.89
N ALA A 215 -8.49 8.87 8.93
CA ALA A 215 -9.38 7.88 8.35
C ALA A 215 -8.77 6.46 8.44
N PRO A 216 -8.86 5.78 9.60
CA PRO A 216 -8.17 4.51 9.81
C PRO A 216 -8.79 3.40 8.96
N THR A 217 -7.92 2.66 8.29
CA THR A 217 -8.25 1.38 7.65
C THR A 217 -8.70 0.36 8.68
N VAL A 218 -9.77 -0.38 8.37
CA VAL A 218 -10.21 -1.54 9.15
C VAL A 218 -9.77 -2.83 8.48
N GLN A 219 -10.02 -2.95 7.18
CA GLN A 219 -9.59 -4.07 6.36
C GLN A 219 -9.06 -3.55 5.02
N LEU A 220 -8.02 -4.18 4.48
CA LEU A 220 -7.58 -3.98 3.10
C LEU A 220 -7.23 -5.31 2.42
N THR A 221 -7.78 -5.57 1.23
CA THR A 221 -7.37 -6.68 0.37
C THR A 221 -6.81 -6.19 -0.96
N ALA A 222 -5.59 -6.62 -1.29
CA ALA A 222 -4.88 -6.27 -2.53
C ALA A 222 -4.58 -7.50 -3.38
N LEU A 223 -4.78 -7.39 -4.70
CA LEU A 223 -4.55 -8.43 -5.70
C LEU A 223 -3.46 -7.95 -6.67
N ILE A 224 -2.32 -8.65 -6.71
CA ILE A 224 -1.25 -8.37 -7.67
C ILE A 224 -1.48 -9.17 -8.94
N ARG A 225 -1.47 -8.47 -10.08
CA ARG A 225 -1.85 -9.02 -11.38
C ARG A 225 -0.64 -9.35 -12.26
N CYS A 226 0.43 -8.56 -12.18
CA CYS A 226 1.72 -8.83 -12.80
C CYS A 226 2.81 -7.91 -12.22
N ARG A 227 4.07 -8.10 -12.64
CA ARG A 227 5.15 -7.18 -12.26
C ARG A 227 5.05 -5.85 -13.02
N PRO A 228 5.18 -4.71 -12.34
CA PRO A 228 5.13 -3.40 -12.99
C PRO A 228 6.29 -3.19 -13.97
N ALA A 229 6.03 -2.39 -15.01
CA ALA A 229 7.09 -1.83 -15.84
C ALA A 229 7.78 -0.68 -15.09
N PRO A 230 9.03 -0.35 -15.45
CA PRO A 230 9.72 0.83 -14.91
C PRO A 230 8.91 2.12 -15.10
N GLY A 231 9.06 3.07 -14.16
CA GLY A 231 8.42 4.39 -14.22
C GLY A 231 7.27 4.58 -13.23
N TRP A 232 6.31 5.43 -13.61
CA TRP A 232 5.17 5.79 -12.77
C TRP A 232 4.15 4.66 -12.68
N LEU A 233 3.66 4.43 -11.46
CA LEU A 233 2.38 3.75 -11.25
C LEU A 233 1.30 4.82 -11.19
N ARG A 234 0.27 4.67 -12.02
CA ARG A 234 -0.91 5.54 -12.02
C ARG A 234 -2.04 4.83 -11.28
N VAL A 235 -2.69 5.53 -10.39
CA VAL A 235 -3.70 4.98 -9.49
C VAL A 235 -4.99 5.77 -9.68
N GLN A 236 -6.08 5.06 -9.95
CA GLN A 236 -7.43 5.59 -9.82
C GLN A 236 -8.07 4.95 -8.60
N VAL A 237 -8.64 5.77 -7.72
CA VAL A 237 -9.34 5.33 -6.53
C VAL A 237 -10.77 5.83 -6.59
N ASP A 238 -11.72 4.93 -6.40
CA ASP A 238 -13.15 5.20 -6.40
C ASP A 238 -13.75 4.80 -5.04
N CYS A 239 -14.74 5.56 -4.56
CA CYS A 239 -15.61 5.16 -3.45
C CYS A 239 -17.02 4.94 -3.97
N ARG A 240 -17.65 3.83 -3.59
CA ARG A 240 -19.01 3.47 -4.00
C ARG A 240 -20.05 3.91 -2.98
N ALA A 241 -19.73 3.87 -1.70
CA ALA A 241 -20.64 4.19 -0.63
C ALA A 241 -19.92 4.88 0.54
N ILE A 242 -20.56 5.91 1.06
CA ILE A 242 -20.25 6.51 2.35
C ILE A 242 -21.53 6.42 3.16
N HIS A 243 -21.53 5.62 4.22
CA HIS A 243 -22.70 5.45 5.08
C HIS A 243 -22.27 5.60 6.54
N GLU A 244 -22.85 6.59 7.21
CA GLU A 244 -22.42 7.02 8.56
C GLU A 244 -20.92 7.37 8.58
N SER A 245 -20.13 6.59 9.33
CA SER A 245 -18.68 6.71 9.41
C SER A 245 -17.96 5.69 8.52
N TRP A 246 -18.63 4.88 7.71
CA TRP A 246 -17.98 3.84 6.91
C TRP A 246 -17.88 4.25 5.45
N PHE A 247 -16.73 3.97 4.83
CA PHE A 247 -16.54 4.13 3.40
C PHE A 247 -15.64 3.07 2.80
N ASP A 248 -15.87 2.74 1.53
CA ASP A 248 -14.96 1.93 0.72
C ASP A 248 -13.97 2.80 -0.07
N SER A 249 -12.79 2.23 -0.33
CA SER A 249 -11.77 2.82 -1.20
C SER A 249 -11.24 1.74 -2.14
N ASP A 250 -11.63 1.82 -3.41
CA ASP A 250 -11.29 0.88 -4.48
C ASP A 250 -10.19 1.45 -5.38
N ALA A 251 -8.95 1.02 -5.18
CA ALA A 251 -7.81 1.43 -5.97
C ALA A 251 -7.53 0.46 -7.13
N THR A 252 -7.30 1.04 -8.32
CA THR A 252 -6.80 0.37 -9.51
C THR A 252 -5.43 0.97 -9.87
N VAL A 253 -4.39 0.16 -9.78
CA VAL A 253 -2.99 0.54 -10.05
C VAL A 253 -2.57 0.02 -11.41
N ILE A 254 -2.09 0.92 -12.27
CA ILE A 254 -1.68 0.64 -13.64
C ILE A 254 -0.22 1.10 -13.81
N ASP A 255 0.58 0.39 -14.60
CA ASP A 255 1.95 0.83 -14.88
C ASP A 255 2.05 1.81 -16.07
N SER A 256 3.27 2.26 -16.33
CA SER A 256 3.64 3.11 -17.45
C SER A 256 3.31 2.50 -18.83
N ALA A 257 3.27 1.17 -18.94
CA ALA A 257 2.92 0.43 -20.15
C ALA A 257 1.40 0.18 -20.28
N GLY A 258 0.59 0.69 -19.34
CA GLY A 258 -0.86 0.56 -19.35
C GLY A 258 -1.40 -0.79 -18.87
N ARG A 259 -0.59 -1.59 -18.17
CA ARG A 259 -0.99 -2.89 -17.63
C ARG A 259 -1.53 -2.75 -16.22
N LEU A 260 -2.63 -3.46 -15.94
CA LEU A 260 -3.15 -3.59 -14.58
C LEU A 260 -2.12 -4.33 -13.70
N ILE A 261 -1.69 -3.69 -12.62
CA ILE A 261 -0.65 -4.21 -11.70
C ILE A 261 -1.25 -4.66 -10.37
N CYS A 262 -2.10 -3.82 -9.78
CA CYS A 262 -2.70 -4.08 -8.48
C CYS A 262 -4.14 -3.59 -8.46
N GLN A 263 -5.00 -4.33 -7.77
CA GLN A 263 -6.33 -3.89 -7.38
C GLN A 263 -6.41 -3.99 -5.86
N ALA A 264 -6.79 -2.93 -5.18
CA ALA A 264 -6.93 -2.93 -3.73
C ALA A 264 -8.32 -2.41 -3.35
N ARG A 265 -8.95 -3.07 -2.38
CA ARG A 265 -10.22 -2.63 -1.79
C ARG A 265 -10.04 -2.53 -0.29
N GLN A 266 -10.38 -1.37 0.24
CA GLN A 266 -10.34 -1.05 1.65
C GLN A 266 -11.73 -0.72 2.18
N LEU A 267 -12.00 -1.12 3.43
CA LEU A 267 -13.05 -0.56 4.27
C LEU A 267 -12.38 0.25 5.38
N ALA A 268 -12.83 1.50 5.57
CA ALA A 268 -12.25 2.42 6.53
C ALA A 268 -13.31 3.27 7.23
N LEU A 269 -12.89 3.91 8.32
CA LEU A 269 -13.69 4.89 9.04
C LEU A 269 -13.42 6.29 8.51
N ALA A 270 -14.46 7.02 8.12
CA ALA A 270 -14.40 8.42 7.75
C ALA A 270 -14.32 9.30 9.01
N PRO A 271 -13.63 10.46 8.93
CA PRO A 271 -13.71 11.48 9.95
C PRO A 271 -15.16 11.91 10.24
N GLY A 272 -15.35 12.47 11.44
CA GLY A 272 -16.59 13.16 11.79
C GLY A 272 -16.92 14.28 10.80
N PRO A 273 -18.20 14.66 10.69
CA PRO A 273 -18.63 15.79 9.87
C PRO A 273 -18.06 17.12 10.35
#